data_AF-A0A2A4JMZ9-F1
#
_entry.id   AF-A0A2A4JMZ9-F1
#
_cell.length_a   1.000
_cell.length_b   1.000
_cell.length_c   1.000
_cell.angle_alpha   90.00
_cell.angle_beta   90.00
_cell.angle_gamma   90.00
#
_symmetry.space_group_name_H-M   'P 1'
#
loop_
_entity.id
_entity.type
_entity.pdbx_description
1 polymer ?
#
loop_
_entity_poly.entity_id
_entity_poly.type
_entity_poly.pdbx_seq_one_letter_code
_entity_poly.pdbx_strand_id
1 'polypeptide(L)'
;MYDVVEHEDECCCAGEVLKREWKILRDSMRQALKRSNTGATTKSGLPCKKWRFQSRMAFVLPYMTIRRNPRFDKSRVKADETEAASDQECEAEAWEPAHQPGEHDSLELFFASVCQSTKRLPRKHQAAVKRHVLDALLRAEADWEADQTDSKAELNKDFQ
;
A
#
# COMPACT_ATOMS: atom_id res chain seq x y z
N MET A 1 -32.67 37.86 -13.46
CA MET A 1 -31.42 37.73 -12.70
C MET A 1 -31.59 36.48 -11.86
N TYR A 2 -31.18 35.33 -12.39
CA TYR A 2 -31.31 34.04 -11.71
C TYR A 2 -30.02 33.81 -10.94
N ASP A 3 -30.12 33.68 -9.62
CA ASP A 3 -29.07 33.16 -8.75
C ASP A 3 -28.81 31.70 -9.13
N VAL A 4 -27.59 31.45 -9.61
CA VAL A 4 -27.05 30.10 -9.78
C VAL A 4 -26.08 29.90 -8.62
N VAL A 5 -26.58 29.30 -7.53
CA VAL A 5 -25.73 28.71 -6.49
C VAL A 5 -25.48 27.27 -6.95
N GLU A 6 -24.38 27.07 -7.68
CA GLU A 6 -23.90 25.72 -8.00
C GLU A 6 -23.35 25.08 -6.73
N HIS A 7 -23.96 23.94 -6.40
CA HIS A 7 -23.75 23.18 -5.18
C HIS A 7 -22.72 22.08 -5.45
N GLU A 8 -21.47 22.46 -5.78
CA GLU A 8 -20.42 21.53 -6.19
C GLU A 8 -19.39 21.20 -5.10
N ASP A 9 -19.83 20.87 -3.87
CA ASP A 9 -18.89 20.55 -2.77
C ASP A 9 -19.26 19.30 -1.93
N GLU A 10 -20.14 18.40 -2.41
CA GLU A 10 -20.61 17.26 -1.59
C GLU A 10 -19.92 15.91 -1.83
N CYS A 11 -18.97 15.80 -2.78
CA CYS A 11 -18.40 14.50 -3.12
C CYS A 11 -17.21 14.09 -2.23
N CYS A 12 -16.40 15.05 -1.78
CA CYS A 12 -15.22 14.77 -0.93
C CYS A 12 -15.60 14.37 0.51
N CYS A 13 -16.68 14.93 1.06
CA CYS A 13 -17.11 14.66 2.43
C CYS A 13 -17.66 13.23 2.59
N ALA A 14 -18.32 12.67 1.56
CA ALA A 14 -18.85 11.31 1.58
C ALA A 14 -17.74 10.25 1.72
N GLY A 15 -16.61 10.45 1.03
CA GLY A 15 -15.45 9.56 1.12
C GLY A 15 -14.78 9.60 2.50
N GLU A 16 -14.68 10.77 3.11
CA GLU A 16 -14.13 10.93 4.47
C GLU A 16 -15.03 10.34 5.55
N VAL A 17 -16.34 10.55 5.43
CA VAL A 17 -17.35 9.93 6.30
C VAL A 17 -17.26 8.42 6.20
N LEU A 18 -17.21 7.86 4.99
CA LEU A 18 -17.11 6.41 4.80
C LEU A 18 -15.81 5.84 5.39
N LYS A 19 -14.67 6.51 5.22
CA LYS A 19 -13.40 6.14 5.85
C LYS A 19 -13.49 6.15 7.38
N ARG A 20 -14.14 7.16 7.96
CA ARG A 20 -14.37 7.29 9.40
C ARG A 20 -15.26 6.17 9.93
N GLU A 21 -16.43 5.95 9.31
CA GLU A 21 -17.37 4.90 9.68
C GLU A 21 -16.74 3.51 9.57
N TRP A 22 -15.99 3.25 8.48
CA TRP A 22 -15.26 2.00 8.31
C TRP A 22 -14.20 1.79 9.38
N LYS A 23 -13.49 2.85 9.79
CA LYS A 23 -12.53 2.80 10.90
C LYS A 23 -13.24 2.46 12.21
N ILE A 24 -14.34 3.14 12.54
CA ILE A 24 -15.15 2.88 13.74
C ILE A 24 -15.61 1.42 13.77
N LEU A 25 -16.12 0.92 12.65
CA LEU A 25 -16.60 -0.45 12.53
C LEU A 25 -15.49 -1.48 12.73
N ARG A 26 -14.31 -1.26 12.12
CA ARG A 26 -13.14 -2.14 12.30
C ARG A 26 -12.58 -2.08 13.73
N ASP A 27 -12.53 -0.92 14.36
CA ASP A 27 -12.06 -0.78 15.74
C ASP A 27 -13.01 -1.47 16.72
N SER A 28 -14.33 -1.34 16.50
CA SER A 28 -15.36 -2.10 17.23
C SER A 28 -15.16 -3.62 17.09
N MET A 29 -14.86 -4.11 15.89
CA MET A 29 -14.53 -5.52 15.63
C MET A 29 -13.29 -5.97 16.42
N ARG A 30 -12.20 -5.19 16.38
CA ARG A 30 -10.95 -5.49 17.12
C ARG A 30 -11.23 -5.61 18.62
N GLN A 31 -11.96 -4.66 19.18
CA GLN A 31 -12.31 -4.66 20.61
C GLN A 31 -13.18 -5.87 20.97
N ALA A 32 -14.15 -6.24 20.14
CA ALA A 32 -15.01 -7.39 20.40
C ALA A 32 -14.26 -8.73 20.32
N LEU A 33 -13.33 -8.86 19.36
CA LEU A 33 -12.45 -10.02 19.28
C LEU A 33 -11.49 -10.09 20.48
N LYS A 34 -10.96 -8.95 20.94
CA LYS A 34 -10.14 -8.90 22.16
C LYS A 34 -10.91 -9.38 23.39
N ARG A 35 -12.17 -8.94 23.56
CA ARG A 35 -13.05 -9.39 24.66
C ARG A 35 -13.35 -10.90 24.59
N SER A 36 -13.65 -11.42 23.41
CA SER A 36 -13.97 -12.86 23.25
C SER A 36 -12.76 -13.78 23.37
N ASN A 37 -11.59 -13.38 22.86
CA ASN A 37 -10.37 -14.21 22.91
C ASN A 37 -9.74 -14.27 24.31
N THR A 38 -10.01 -13.31 25.17
CA THR A 38 -9.47 -13.27 26.55
C THR A 38 -10.28 -14.16 27.51
N GLY A 39 -11.23 -14.97 27.00
CA GLY A 39 -12.13 -15.75 27.85
C GLY A 39 -12.94 -14.88 28.81
N ALA A 40 -13.12 -13.60 28.49
CA ALA A 40 -13.71 -12.65 29.41
C ALA A 40 -15.18 -13.01 29.64
N THR A 41 -15.47 -13.55 30.82
CA THR A 41 -16.83 -13.61 31.34
C THR A 41 -17.28 -12.20 31.68
N THR A 42 -18.54 -11.86 31.42
CA THR A 42 -19.11 -10.61 31.94
C THR A 42 -19.03 -10.59 33.47
N LYS A 43 -19.26 -9.44 34.11
CA LYS A 43 -19.35 -9.35 35.58
C LYS A 43 -20.40 -10.30 36.19
N SER A 44 -21.30 -10.84 35.36
CA SER A 44 -22.31 -11.84 35.66
C SER A 44 -21.90 -13.29 35.35
N GLY A 45 -20.62 -13.57 35.03
CA GLY A 45 -20.12 -14.93 34.76
C GLY A 45 -20.53 -15.52 33.41
N LEU A 46 -21.27 -14.78 32.57
CA LEU A 46 -21.77 -15.27 31.30
C LEU A 46 -20.71 -15.12 30.18
N PRO A 47 -20.66 -16.04 29.21
CA PRO A 47 -19.79 -15.92 28.05
C PRO A 47 -20.07 -14.61 27.30
N CYS A 48 -19.00 -13.88 26.97
CA CYS A 48 -19.12 -12.68 26.15
C CYS A 48 -19.80 -13.01 24.81
N LYS A 49 -20.98 -12.41 24.56
CA LYS A 49 -21.77 -12.61 23.35
C LYS A 49 -20.95 -12.26 22.11
N LYS A 50 -20.99 -13.14 21.10
CA LYS A 50 -20.41 -12.89 19.78
C LYS A 50 -20.87 -11.53 19.23
N TRP A 51 -19.95 -10.79 18.63
CA TRP A 51 -20.28 -9.48 18.07
C TRP A 51 -21.28 -9.65 16.92
N ARG A 52 -22.34 -8.84 16.90
CA ARG A 52 -23.47 -9.01 15.98
C ARG A 52 -23.07 -8.97 14.50
N PHE A 53 -21.97 -8.28 14.17
CA PHE A 53 -21.44 -8.15 12.81
C PHE A 53 -20.25 -9.06 12.55
N GLN A 54 -19.90 -9.97 13.46
CA GLN A 54 -18.73 -10.83 13.32
C GLN A 54 -18.75 -11.65 12.02
N SER A 55 -19.89 -12.28 11.70
CA SER A 55 -20.03 -13.06 10.46
C SER A 55 -19.96 -12.18 9.22
N ARG A 56 -20.63 -11.02 9.23
CA ARG A 56 -20.61 -10.07 8.10
C ARG A 56 -19.24 -9.45 7.88
N MET A 57 -18.44 -9.32 8.93
CA MET A 57 -17.09 -8.74 8.89
C MET A 57 -15.99 -9.82 8.81
N ALA A 58 -16.34 -11.11 8.73
CA ALA A 58 -15.37 -12.19 8.72
C ALA A 58 -14.43 -12.13 7.52
N PHE A 59 -14.91 -11.62 6.37
CA PHE A 59 -14.09 -11.43 5.17
C PHE A 59 -12.92 -10.46 5.36
N VAL A 60 -12.97 -9.61 6.40
CA VAL A 60 -11.91 -8.66 6.72
C VAL A 60 -10.74 -9.36 7.42
N LEU A 61 -11.00 -10.47 8.14
CA LEU A 61 -10.02 -11.16 8.99
C LEU A 61 -8.71 -11.54 8.26
N PRO A 62 -8.73 -12.08 7.02
CA PRO A 62 -7.51 -12.40 6.28
C PRO A 62 -6.63 -11.17 5.97
N TYR A 63 -7.23 -9.98 5.91
CA TYR A 63 -6.56 -8.72 5.56
C TYR A 63 -6.29 -7.82 6.76
N MET A 64 -6.81 -8.15 7.94
CA MET A 64 -6.44 -7.44 9.15
C MET A 64 -4.98 -7.75 9.46
N THR A 65 -4.11 -6.74 9.34
CA THR A 65 -2.72 -6.86 9.77
C THR A 65 -2.69 -7.22 11.25
N ILE A 66 -2.31 -8.48 11.52
CA ILE A 66 -1.91 -8.92 12.85
C ILE A 66 -0.57 -8.20 13.08
N ARG A 67 -0.61 -7.02 13.70
CA ARG A 67 0.60 -6.48 14.32
C ARG A 67 0.95 -7.46 15.42
N ARG A 68 1.84 -8.41 15.13
CA ARG A 68 2.55 -9.17 16.15
C ARG A 68 3.23 -8.12 17.01
N ASN A 69 2.68 -7.87 18.18
CA ASN A 69 3.35 -7.08 19.19
C ASN A 69 4.55 -7.95 19.63
N PRO A 70 5.80 -7.58 19.36
CA PRO A 70 6.95 -8.36 19.82
C PRO A 70 7.02 -8.43 21.35
N ARG A 71 6.20 -7.64 22.07
CA ARG A 71 6.15 -7.63 23.55
C ARG A 71 5.35 -8.77 24.18
N PHE A 72 4.87 -9.78 23.43
CA PHE A 72 4.22 -10.97 24.00
C PHE A 72 5.04 -12.26 23.86
N ASP A 73 6.32 -12.16 23.49
CA ASP A 73 7.26 -13.24 23.74
C ASP A 73 8.11 -12.85 24.96
N LYS A 74 7.64 -13.23 26.15
CA LYS A 74 8.37 -13.08 27.40
C LYS A 74 8.67 -14.45 28.00
N SER A 75 9.38 -15.25 27.22
CA SER A 75 10.19 -16.37 27.69
C SER A 75 11.66 -16.07 27.41
N ARG A 76 12.29 -15.37 28.36
CA ARG A 76 13.69 -15.56 28.80
C ARG A 76 14.76 -15.70 27.71
N VAL A 77 15.45 -14.60 27.37
CA VAL A 77 16.94 -14.48 27.39
C VAL A 77 17.30 -13.00 27.60
N LYS A 78 18.25 -12.74 28.49
CA LYS A 78 18.80 -11.42 28.88
C LYS A 78 20.21 -11.30 28.26
N ALA A 79 20.50 -10.20 27.57
CA ALA A 79 21.81 -9.55 27.39
C ALA A 79 21.60 -8.39 26.38
N ASP A 80 21.46 -7.14 26.83
CA ASP A 80 22.54 -6.13 27.05
C ASP A 80 22.99 -5.50 25.71
N GLU A 81 22.34 -4.41 25.31
CA GLU A 81 22.78 -3.00 25.34
C GLU A 81 23.88 -2.65 24.32
N THR A 82 23.56 -1.77 23.36
CA THR A 82 24.27 -0.50 23.07
C THR A 82 23.56 0.20 21.90
N GLU A 83 23.20 1.46 22.13
CA GLU A 83 22.52 2.34 21.19
C GLU A 83 23.41 2.80 20.04
N ALA A 84 22.81 3.04 18.88
CA ALA A 84 23.21 4.12 17.99
C ALA A 84 21.99 4.57 17.18
N ALA A 85 21.47 5.73 17.55
CA ALA A 85 20.61 6.53 16.70
C ALA A 85 21.34 6.83 15.39
N SER A 86 20.64 6.70 14.26
CA SER A 86 21.00 7.40 13.04
C SER A 86 19.71 7.93 12.45
N ASP A 87 19.53 9.23 12.63
CA ASP A 87 18.69 10.06 11.78
C ASP A 87 19.03 9.77 10.31
N GLN A 88 18.01 9.53 9.52
CA GLN A 88 18.13 9.66 8.07
C GLN A 88 16.82 10.26 7.55
N GLU A 89 16.77 11.59 7.67
CA GLU A 89 15.93 12.45 6.85
C GLU A 89 16.32 12.17 5.39
N CYS A 90 15.40 11.58 4.63
CA CYS A 90 15.57 11.46 3.19
C CYS A 90 14.95 12.72 2.58
N GLU A 91 15.79 13.75 2.44
CA GLU A 91 15.57 14.87 1.53
C GLU A 91 15.29 14.30 0.13
N ALA A 92 14.05 14.47 -0.34
CA ALA A 92 13.72 14.27 -1.74
C ALA A 92 13.90 15.61 -2.46
N GLU A 93 15.15 15.93 -2.79
CA GLU A 93 15.54 17.04 -3.65
C GLU A 93 14.97 16.85 -5.06
N ALA A 94 13.84 17.52 -5.29
CA ALA A 94 13.61 18.48 -6.37
C ALA A 94 14.30 18.25 -7.73
N TRP A 95 13.76 17.37 -8.59
CA TRP A 95 13.82 17.55 -10.05
C TRP A 95 12.53 17.07 -10.75
N GLU A 96 11.76 18.06 -11.23
CA GLU A 96 10.80 18.08 -12.36
C GLU A 96 9.38 17.48 -12.22
N PRO A 97 8.45 17.97 -13.07
CA PRO A 97 7.63 19.16 -12.91
C PRO A 97 6.34 18.83 -12.14
N ALA A 98 5.62 19.87 -11.71
CA ALA A 98 4.36 19.74 -10.96
C ALA A 98 3.35 18.81 -11.65
N HIS A 99 3.33 17.53 -11.27
CA HIS A 99 2.22 16.64 -11.52
C HIS A 99 1.00 17.25 -10.85
N GLN A 100 -0.02 17.57 -11.65
CA GLN A 100 -1.27 18.08 -11.13
C GLN A 100 -1.81 17.07 -10.11
N PRO A 101 -2.29 17.54 -8.94
CA PRO A 101 -2.77 16.69 -7.87
C PRO A 101 -4.13 16.09 -8.30
N GLY A 102 -4.11 15.03 -9.10
CA GLY A 102 -5.33 14.40 -9.59
C GLY A 102 -5.13 13.28 -10.60
N GLU A 103 -3.99 13.27 -11.30
CA GLU A 103 -3.75 12.31 -12.39
C GLU A 103 -2.41 11.63 -12.18
N HIS A 104 -2.39 10.63 -11.30
CA HIS A 104 -1.34 9.62 -11.40
C HIS A 104 -1.51 8.95 -12.76
N ASP A 105 -0.47 9.01 -13.60
CA ASP A 105 -0.50 8.37 -14.91
C ASP A 105 -0.92 6.91 -14.75
N SER A 106 -1.78 6.43 -15.64
CA SER A 106 -2.22 5.05 -15.73
C SER A 106 -1.05 4.05 -15.62
N LEU A 107 0.12 4.45 -16.14
CA LEU A 107 1.36 3.70 -16.04
C LEU A 107 1.91 3.64 -14.61
N GLU A 108 1.91 4.75 -13.87
CA GLU A 108 2.28 4.76 -12.46
C GLU A 108 1.35 3.91 -11.61
N LEU A 109 0.03 4.00 -11.83
CA LEU A 109 -0.97 3.19 -11.13
C LEU A 109 -0.78 1.70 -11.41
N PHE A 110 -0.43 1.34 -12.65
CA PHE A 110 -0.06 -0.02 -13.02
C PHE A 110 1.18 -0.48 -12.24
N PHE A 111 2.26 0.31 -12.22
CA PHE A 111 3.47 -0.06 -11.48
C PHE A 111 3.24 -0.13 -9.97
N ALA A 112 2.39 0.75 -9.42
CA ALA A 112 1.98 0.69 -8.02
C ALA A 112 1.24 -0.63 -7.71
N SER A 113 0.31 -1.05 -8.59
CA SER A 113 -0.41 -2.31 -8.48
C SER A 113 0.51 -3.53 -8.56
N VAL A 114 1.43 -3.56 -9.52
CA VAL A 114 2.43 -4.64 -9.70
C VAL A 114 3.39 -4.69 -8.51
N CYS A 115 3.83 -3.54 -8.00
CA CYS A 115 4.66 -3.47 -6.80
C CYS A 115 3.92 -4.03 -5.59
N GLN A 116 2.64 -3.70 -5.43
CA GLN A 116 1.84 -4.17 -4.31
C GLN A 116 1.66 -5.70 -4.35
N SER A 117 1.37 -6.28 -5.52
CA SER A 117 1.24 -7.73 -5.68
C SER A 117 2.57 -8.44 -5.38
N THR A 118 3.68 -7.89 -5.87
CA THR A 118 5.03 -8.45 -5.65
C THR A 118 5.47 -8.38 -4.19
N LYS A 119 5.13 -7.32 -3.45
CA LYS A 119 5.44 -7.16 -2.02
C LYS A 119 4.83 -8.24 -1.14
N ARG A 120 3.76 -8.91 -1.59
CA ARG A 120 3.11 -10.01 -0.85
C ARG A 120 3.85 -11.34 -0.99
N LEU A 121 4.82 -11.44 -1.90
CA LEU A 121 5.59 -12.66 -2.16
C LEU A 121 6.84 -12.75 -1.25
N PRO A 122 7.38 -13.96 -0.99
CA PRO A 122 8.66 -14.12 -0.29
C PRO A 122 9.83 -13.43 -1.01
N ARG A 123 10.86 -12.99 -0.26
CA ARG A 123 12.00 -12.22 -0.77
C ARG A 123 12.69 -12.84 -1.99
N LYS A 124 12.84 -14.17 -2.03
CA LYS A 124 13.41 -14.89 -3.18
C LYS A 124 12.63 -14.65 -4.48
N HIS A 125 11.30 -14.64 -4.40
CA HIS A 125 10.43 -14.41 -5.55
C HIS A 125 10.38 -12.93 -5.92
N GLN A 126 10.42 -12.01 -4.95
CA GLN A 126 10.55 -10.57 -5.24
C GLN A 126 11.82 -10.28 -6.05
N ALA A 127 12.95 -10.87 -5.65
CA ALA A 127 14.22 -10.72 -6.35
C ALA A 127 14.18 -11.32 -7.77
N ALA A 128 13.46 -12.43 -7.98
CA ALA A 128 13.25 -12.99 -9.31
C ALA A 128 12.44 -12.04 -10.20
N VAL A 129 11.29 -11.54 -9.71
CA VAL A 129 10.45 -10.60 -10.46
C VAL A 129 11.22 -9.33 -10.83
N LYS A 130 11.96 -8.75 -9.88
CA LYS A 130 12.80 -7.57 -10.15
C LYS A 130 13.81 -7.81 -11.26
N ARG A 131 14.51 -8.95 -11.24
CA ARG A 131 15.46 -9.30 -12.31
C ARG A 131 14.76 -9.42 -13.66
N HIS A 132 13.62 -10.10 -13.72
CA HIS A 132 12.88 -10.24 -14.97
C HIS A 132 12.40 -8.90 -15.56
N VAL A 133 11.94 -7.98 -14.70
CA VAL A 133 11.53 -6.63 -15.16
C VAL A 133 12.74 -5.85 -15.68
N LEU A 134 13.86 -5.86 -14.96
CA LEU A 134 15.09 -5.18 -15.41
C LEU A 134 15.62 -5.76 -16.72
N ASP A 135 15.67 -7.09 -16.85
CA ASP A 135 16.11 -7.76 -18.09
C ASP A 135 15.22 -7.38 -19.28
N ALA A 136 13.90 -7.28 -19.07
CA ALA A 136 12.97 -6.90 -20.12
C ALA A 136 13.16 -5.43 -20.55
N LEU A 137 13.38 -4.52 -19.59
CA LEU A 137 13.64 -3.10 -19.87
C LEU A 137 14.94 -2.93 -20.66
N LEU A 138 16.02 -3.55 -20.20
CA LEU A 138 17.32 -3.45 -20.88
C LEU A 138 17.27 -3.97 -22.31
N ARG A 139 16.51 -5.03 -22.58
CA ARG A 139 16.31 -5.53 -23.96
C ARG A 139 15.53 -4.54 -24.81
N ALA A 140 14.42 -4.02 -24.29
CA ALA A 140 13.61 -3.05 -25.02
C ALA A 140 14.39 -1.76 -25.33
N GLU A 141 15.23 -1.30 -24.40
CA GLU A 141 16.12 -0.16 -24.62
C GLU A 141 17.15 -0.44 -25.71
N ALA A 142 17.82 -1.60 -25.67
CA ALA A 142 18.78 -1.99 -26.69
C ALA A 142 18.15 -2.13 -28.09
N ASP A 143 16.96 -2.70 -28.18
CA ASP A 143 16.21 -2.82 -29.44
C ASP A 143 15.84 -1.43 -29.98
N TRP A 144 15.38 -0.52 -29.11
CA TRP A 144 15.04 0.86 -29.49
C TRP A 144 16.27 1.65 -29.96
N GLU A 145 17.43 1.47 -29.31
CA GLU A 145 18.67 2.10 -29.75
C GLU A 145 19.10 1.60 -31.14
N ALA A 146 18.99 0.30 -31.41
CA ALA A 146 19.30 -0.28 -32.72
C ALA A 146 18.41 0.31 -33.83
N ASP A 147 17.10 0.35 -33.62
CA ASP A 147 16.13 0.93 -34.57
C ASP A 147 16.40 2.42 -34.84
N GLN A 148 16.83 3.18 -33.82
CA GLN A 148 17.22 4.58 -33.97
C GLN A 148 18.51 4.75 -34.78
N THR A 149 19.49 3.86 -34.60
CA THR A 149 20.74 3.89 -35.37
C THR A 149 20.51 3.53 -36.84
N ASP A 150 19.70 2.51 -37.12
CA ASP A 150 19.35 2.11 -38.48
C ASP A 150 18.56 3.21 -39.21
N SER A 151 17.62 3.86 -38.51
CA SER A 151 16.86 5.00 -39.06
C SER A 151 17.76 6.19 -39.45
N LYS A 152 18.79 6.48 -38.65
CA LYS A 152 19.78 7.52 -39.00
C LYS A 152 20.71 7.11 -40.14
N ALA A 153 21.07 5.84 -40.21
CA ALA A 153 21.94 5.31 -41.26
C ALA A 153 21.23 5.27 -42.63
N GLU A 154 19.95 4.93 -42.67
CA GLU A 154 19.12 4.95 -43.88
C GLU A 154 18.93 6.38 -44.40
N LEU A 155 18.60 7.34 -43.53
CA LEU A 155 18.51 8.75 -43.91
C LEU A 155 19.82 9.29 -44.49
N ASN A 156 20.98 8.83 -44.02
CA ASN A 156 22.26 9.30 -44.53
C ASN A 156 22.63 8.71 -45.91
N LYS A 157 22.05 7.57 -46.31
CA LYS A 157 22.24 6.98 -47.65
C LYS A 157 21.43 7.69 -48.72
N ASP A 158 20.27 8.25 -48.37
CA ASP A 158 19.39 8.95 -49.31
C ASP A 158 19.95 10.32 -49.77
N PHE A 159 21.00 10.82 -49.11
CA PHE A 159 21.65 12.10 -49.44
C PHE A 159 22.98 11.95 -50.19
N GLN A 160 23.36 10.73 -50.59
CA GLN A 160 24.64 10.44 -51.26
C GLN A 160 24.44 9.81 -52.63
#